data_AF-A0A359KQW8-F1
#
_entry.id   AF-A0A359KQW8-F1
#
_cell.length_a   1.000
_cell.length_b   1.000
_cell.length_c   1.000
_cell.angle_alpha   90.00
_cell.angle_beta   90.00
_cell.angle_gamma   90.00
#
_symmetry.space_group_name_H-M   'P 1'
#
loop_
_entity.id
_entity.type
_entity.pdbx_description
1 polymer ?
#
loop_
_entity_poly.entity_id
_entity_poly.type
_entity_poly.pdbx_seq_one_letter_code
_entity_poly.pdbx_strand_id
1 'polypeptide(L)'
;MGKRAGWAALIAAGVGLALFITLFSPFASGHPDGLERVAEDHGFHHQAKGPVFEIIPDYAVPGVKNERVATILSGVIGVLIVAAIGLIVGYSLKRVARSRAASGSLPSAPESTTPGPPGTI
;
A
#
# COMPACT_ATOMS: atom_id res chain seq x y z
N MET A 1 -22.06 -15.15 5.98
CA MET A 1 -21.55 -13.84 5.49
C MET A 1 -20.38 -13.26 6.33
N GLY A 2 -19.62 -14.04 7.12
CA GLY A 2 -18.83 -13.46 8.23
C GLY A 2 -17.38 -13.03 7.97
N LYS A 3 -16.63 -13.63 7.04
CA LYS A 3 -15.17 -13.37 6.95
C LYS A 3 -14.81 -12.19 6.05
N ARG A 4 -15.39 -12.13 4.84
CA ARG A 4 -15.08 -11.07 3.85
C ARG A 4 -15.58 -9.68 4.32
N ALA A 5 -16.72 -9.64 4.98
CA ALA A 5 -17.26 -8.41 5.59
C ALA A 5 -16.36 -7.91 6.72
N GLY A 6 -15.80 -8.81 7.54
CA GLY A 6 -14.86 -8.44 8.62
C GLY A 6 -13.57 -7.80 8.11
N TRP A 7 -12.95 -8.37 7.07
CA TRP A 7 -11.73 -7.79 6.48
C TRP A 7 -11.99 -6.42 5.83
N ALA A 8 -13.12 -6.27 5.13
CA ALA A 8 -13.48 -4.99 4.53
C ALA A 8 -13.73 -3.91 5.61
N ALA A 9 -14.41 -4.27 6.70
CA ALA A 9 -14.62 -3.37 7.83
C ALA A 9 -13.32 -2.93 8.49
N LEU A 10 -12.35 -3.85 8.69
CA LEU A 10 -11.04 -3.50 9.24
C LEU A 10 -10.24 -2.56 8.33
N ILE A 11 -10.26 -2.81 7.01
CA ILE A 11 -9.59 -1.92 6.04
C ILE A 11 -10.25 -0.54 6.06
N ALA A 12 -11.59 -0.48 6.03
CA ALA A 12 -12.31 0.79 6.06
C ALA A 12 -12.06 1.56 7.37
N ALA A 13 -12.03 0.86 8.51
CA ALA A 13 -11.71 1.45 9.80
C ALA A 13 -10.27 1.98 9.85
N GLY A 14 -9.31 1.21 9.33
CA GLY A 14 -7.91 1.64 9.26
C GLY A 14 -7.70 2.86 8.36
N VAL A 15 -8.32 2.87 7.17
CA VAL A 15 -8.28 4.03 6.26
C VAL A 15 -8.99 5.24 6.90
N GLY A 16 -10.15 5.03 7.52
CA GLY A 16 -10.87 6.10 8.23
C GLY A 16 -10.06 6.70 9.37
N LEU A 17 -9.37 5.87 10.15
CA LEU A 17 -8.46 6.33 11.20
C LEU A 17 -7.27 7.10 10.63
N ALA A 18 -6.66 6.62 9.54
CA ALA A 18 -5.56 7.32 8.88
C ALA A 18 -6.01 8.71 8.39
N LEU A 19 -7.17 8.79 7.73
CA LEU A 19 -7.76 10.07 7.30
C LEU A 19 -8.06 10.98 8.51
N PHE A 20 -8.59 10.42 9.60
CA PHE A 20 -8.83 11.19 10.83
C PHE A 20 -7.53 11.81 11.38
N ILE A 21 -6.45 11.04 11.44
CA ILE A 21 -5.14 11.54 11.91
C ILE A 21 -4.60 12.64 11.00
N THR A 22 -4.79 12.56 9.67
CA THR A 22 -4.30 13.60 8.74
C THR A 22 -4.86 15.00 9.03
N LEU A 23 -6.04 15.12 9.63
CA LEU A 23 -6.60 16.43 10.01
C LEU A 23 -5.76 17.15 11.08
N PHE A 24 -4.96 16.40 11.84
CA PHE A 24 -4.08 16.96 12.87
C PHE A 24 -2.67 17.27 12.34
N SER A 25 -2.37 16.99 11.06
CA SER A 25 -1.04 17.25 10.50
C SER A 25 -0.56 18.70 10.60
N PRO A 26 -1.41 19.74 10.54
CA PRO A 26 -0.95 21.13 10.69
C PRO A 26 -0.45 21.47 12.09
N PHE A 27 -0.69 20.60 13.08
CA PHE A 27 -0.17 20.74 14.44
C PHE A 27 1.17 20.03 14.62
N ALA A 28 1.73 19.45 13.55
CA ALA A 28 3.09 18.93 13.58
C ALA A 28 4.09 20.06 13.87
N SER A 29 5.18 19.73 14.56
CA SER A 29 6.25 20.67 14.88
C SER A 29 6.89 21.22 13.60
N GLY A 30 7.07 22.54 13.53
CA GLY A 30 7.83 23.20 12.47
C GLY A 30 9.33 23.36 12.76
N HIS A 31 9.86 22.67 13.77
CA HIS A 31 11.30 22.70 14.07
C HIS A 31 12.09 21.88 13.03
N PRO A 32 13.35 22.28 12.73
CA PRO A 32 14.21 21.51 11.84
C PRO A 32 14.38 20.09 12.37
N ASP A 33 14.38 19.14 11.45
CA ASP A 33 14.61 17.75 11.80
C ASP A 33 16.07 17.52 12.23
N GLY A 34 16.40 16.31 12.68
CA GLY A 34 17.76 16.04 13.17
C GLY A 34 18.85 16.21 12.12
N LEU A 35 18.52 16.04 10.83
CA LEU A 35 19.49 16.19 9.74
C LEU A 35 19.71 17.66 9.40
N GLU A 36 18.63 18.43 9.25
CA GLU A 36 18.70 19.87 9.02
C GLU A 36 19.34 20.59 10.19
N ARG A 37 18.99 20.22 11.44
CA ARG A 37 19.58 20.85 12.63
C ARG A 37 21.10 20.68 12.69
N VAL A 38 21.60 19.48 12.39
CA VAL A 38 23.06 19.21 12.30
C VAL A 38 23.69 19.99 11.14
N ALA A 39 23.00 20.07 10.00
CA ALA A 39 23.47 20.82 8.84
C ALA A 39 23.55 22.33 9.09
N GLU A 40 22.61 22.88 9.86
CA GLU A 40 22.63 24.26 10.32
C GLU A 40 23.76 24.50 11.33
N ASP A 41 23.87 23.65 12.36
CA ASP A 41 24.88 23.80 13.42
C ASP A 41 26.31 23.76 12.88
N HIS A 42 26.56 22.97 11.83
CA HIS A 42 27.85 22.87 11.15
C HIS A 42 27.96 23.70 9.87
N GLY A 43 26.92 24.48 9.53
CA GLY A 43 26.93 25.44 8.42
C GLY A 43 26.98 24.84 7.01
N PHE A 44 26.68 23.55 6.82
CA PHE A 44 26.70 22.89 5.52
C PHE A 44 25.32 22.72 4.86
N HIS A 45 24.25 23.26 5.45
CA HIS A 45 22.89 23.22 4.87
C HIS A 45 22.86 23.71 3.40
N HIS A 46 23.68 24.70 3.03
CA HIS A 46 23.76 25.23 1.67
C HIS A 46 24.25 24.22 0.61
N GLN A 47 24.84 23.10 1.04
CA GLN A 47 25.28 22.02 0.15
C GLN A 47 24.16 21.02 -0.15
N ALA A 48 23.00 21.15 0.52
CA ALA A 48 21.83 20.32 0.25
C ALA A 48 21.42 20.47 -1.23
N LYS A 49 21.41 19.34 -1.94
CA LYS A 49 20.89 19.27 -3.30
C LYS A 49 19.42 18.92 -3.23
N GLY A 50 18.59 19.69 -3.93
CA GLY A 50 17.17 19.39 -4.07
C GLY A 50 16.95 18.00 -4.68
N PRO A 51 15.79 17.37 -4.42
CA PRO A 51 15.44 16.10 -5.03
C PRO A 51 15.32 16.23 -6.56
N VAL A 52 15.56 15.14 -7.28
CA VAL A 52 15.44 15.12 -8.76
C VAL A 52 14.00 15.34 -9.23
N PHE A 53 13.02 15.03 -8.37
CA PHE A 53 11.59 15.21 -8.63
C PHE A 53 10.90 15.87 -7.44
N GLU A 54 10.14 16.93 -7.71
CA GLU A 54 9.34 17.67 -6.72
C GLU A 54 7.87 17.61 -7.13
N ILE A 55 7.13 16.66 -6.56
CA ILE A 55 5.69 16.49 -6.87
C ILE A 55 4.85 17.37 -5.95
N ILE A 56 5.16 17.36 -4.65
CA ILE A 56 4.51 18.18 -3.62
C ILE A 56 5.61 18.63 -2.64
N PRO A 57 6.50 19.57 -3.04
CA PRO A 57 7.56 20.04 -2.16
C PRO A 57 6.97 20.62 -0.88
N ASP A 58 7.53 20.27 0.27
CA ASP A 58 7.08 20.71 1.59
C ASP A 58 5.59 20.53 1.87
N TYR A 59 4.97 19.51 1.23
CA TYR A 59 3.54 19.26 1.30
C TYR A 59 2.67 20.43 0.76
N ALA A 60 3.27 21.33 -0.01
CA ALA A 60 2.60 22.44 -0.69
C ALA A 60 1.84 21.94 -1.93
N VAL A 61 0.53 21.74 -1.78
CA VAL A 61 -0.33 21.36 -2.89
C VAL A 61 -0.53 22.55 -3.83
N PRO A 62 -0.20 22.42 -5.13
CA PRO A 62 -0.31 23.51 -6.09
C PRO A 62 -1.75 24.02 -6.18
N GLY A 63 -1.91 25.35 -6.12
CA GLY A 63 -3.22 26.01 -6.14
C GLY A 63 -3.85 26.25 -4.75
N VAL A 64 -3.27 25.73 -3.67
CA VAL A 64 -3.72 25.98 -2.29
C VAL A 64 -2.81 26.98 -1.60
N LYS A 65 -3.34 28.16 -1.28
CA LYS A 65 -2.56 29.25 -0.62
C LYS A 65 -2.38 29.06 0.88
N ASN A 66 -3.26 28.28 1.52
CA ASN A 66 -3.22 28.05 2.96
C ASN A 66 -2.37 26.80 3.25
N GLU A 67 -1.19 27.00 3.82
CA GLU A 67 -0.24 25.93 4.16
C GLU A 67 -0.89 24.80 4.96
N ARG A 68 -1.69 25.14 5.98
CA ARG A 68 -2.35 24.12 6.83
C ARG A 68 -3.30 23.24 6.02
N VAL A 69 -4.05 23.86 5.10
CA VAL A 69 -4.97 23.13 4.20
C VAL A 69 -4.19 22.30 3.19
N ALA A 70 -3.07 22.84 2.67
CA ALA A 70 -2.19 22.14 1.76
C ALA A 70 -1.58 20.88 2.42
N THR A 71 -1.10 20.98 3.66
CA THR A 71 -0.54 19.85 4.41
C THR A 71 -1.59 18.77 4.64
N ILE A 72 -2.81 19.13 5.09
CA ILE A 72 -3.91 18.16 5.26
C ILE A 72 -4.20 17.47 3.93
N LEU A 73 -4.33 18.24 2.85
CA LEU A 73 -4.67 17.72 1.53
C LEU A 73 -3.59 16.77 1.01
N SER A 74 -2.31 17.12 1.19
CA SER A 74 -1.19 16.24 0.85
C SER A 74 -1.25 14.93 1.65
N GLY A 75 -1.58 15.00 2.95
CA GLY A 75 -1.78 13.81 3.79
C GLY A 75 -2.91 12.91 3.27
N VAL A 76 -4.07 13.51 2.93
CA VAL A 76 -5.22 12.79 2.35
C VAL A 76 -4.84 12.11 1.04
N ILE A 77 -4.16 12.83 0.14
CA ILE A 77 -3.68 12.27 -1.14
C ILE A 77 -2.77 11.07 -0.89
N GLY A 78 -1.82 11.18 0.03
CA GLY A 78 -0.92 10.08 0.39
C GLY A 78 -1.66 8.84 0.90
N VAL A 79 -2.61 9.01 1.82
CA VAL A 79 -3.44 7.91 2.35
C VAL A 79 -4.21 7.21 1.23
N LEU A 80 -4.83 7.97 0.33
CA LEU A 80 -5.59 7.42 -0.79
C LEU A 80 -4.71 6.64 -1.77
N ILE A 81 -3.51 7.15 -2.09
CA ILE A 81 -2.56 6.46 -2.97
C ILE A 81 -2.13 5.12 -2.35
N VAL A 82 -1.71 5.12 -1.09
CA VAL A 82 -1.26 3.90 -0.40
C VAL A 82 -2.40 2.89 -0.28
N ALA A 83 -3.61 3.33 0.07
CA ALA A 83 -4.78 2.48 0.14
C ALA A 83 -5.11 1.85 -1.22
N ALA A 84 -5.08 2.64 -2.29
CA ALA A 84 -5.33 2.14 -3.65
C ALA A 84 -4.30 1.09 -4.07
N ILE A 85 -3.01 1.38 -3.91
CA ILE A 85 -1.92 0.45 -4.24
C ILE A 85 -2.06 -0.84 -3.43
N GLY A 86 -2.25 -0.74 -2.11
CA GLY A 86 -2.39 -1.90 -1.23
C GLY A 86 -3.57 -2.79 -1.61
N LEU A 87 -4.72 -2.19 -1.95
CA LEU A 87 -5.89 -2.92 -2.44
C LEU A 87 -5.60 -3.61 -3.77
N ILE A 88 -5.03 -2.90 -4.76
CA ILE A 88 -4.72 -3.45 -6.09
C ILE A 88 -3.79 -4.67 -5.96
N VAL A 89 -2.70 -4.54 -5.20
CA VAL A 89 -1.75 -5.63 -4.96
C VAL A 89 -2.43 -6.79 -4.24
N GLY A 90 -3.17 -6.51 -3.16
CA GLY A 90 -3.87 -7.53 -2.39
C GLY A 90 -4.91 -8.31 -3.20
N TYR A 91 -5.68 -7.65 -4.05
CA TYR A 91 -6.64 -8.30 -4.95
C TYR A 91 -5.95 -9.10 -6.04
N SER A 92 -4.87 -8.57 -6.62
CA SER A 92 -4.10 -9.25 -7.67
C SER A 92 -3.48 -10.55 -7.16
N LEU A 93 -2.88 -10.54 -5.97
CA LEU A 93 -2.31 -11.73 -5.34
C LEU A 93 -3.38 -12.79 -5.04
N LYS A 94 -4.56 -12.38 -4.53
CA LYS A 94 -5.68 -13.30 -4.31
C LYS A 94 -6.17 -13.95 -5.61
N ARG A 95 -6.18 -13.20 -6.72
CA ARG A 95 -6.58 -13.72 -8.04
C ARG A 95 -5.59 -14.76 -8.55
N VAL A 96 -4.29 -14.50 -8.43
CA VAL A 96 -3.23 -15.43 -8.87
C VAL A 96 -3.26 -16.71 -8.03
N ALA A 97 -3.39 -16.61 -6.70
CA ALA A 97 -3.46 -17.77 -5.82
C ALA A 97 -4.65 -18.69 -6.15
N ARG A 98 -5.81 -18.12 -6.46
CA ARG A 98 -7.00 -18.89 -6.84
C ARG A 98 -6.82 -19.61 -8.18
N SER A 99 -6.11 -18.99 -9.11
CA SER A 99 -5.83 -19.58 -10.44
C SER A 99 -4.89 -20.78 -10.35
N ARG A 100 -3.90 -20.73 -9.46
CA ARG A 100 -2.98 -21.87 -9.20
C ARG A 100 -3.66 -23.06 -8.52
N ALA A 101 -4.59 -22.80 -7.61
CA ALA A 101 -5.37 -23.85 -6.96
C ALA A 101 -6.27 -24.60 -7.94
N ALA A 102 -6.80 -23.92 -8.97
CA ALA A 102 -7.62 -24.53 -10.01
C ALA A 102 -6.82 -25.37 -11.02
N SER A 103 -5.55 -25.02 -11.28
CA SER A 103 -4.66 -25.80 -12.15
C SER A 103 -4.02 -27.01 -11.45
N GLY A 104 -3.98 -27.03 -10.11
CA GLY A 104 -3.43 -28.14 -9.33
C GLY A 104 -4.36 -29.34 -9.19
N SER A 105 -5.61 -29.24 -9.64
CA SER A 105 -6.63 -30.30 -9.56
C SER A 105 -6.80 -31.07 -10.88
N LEU A 106 -5.74 -31.20 -11.69
CA LEU A 106 -5.80 -32.02 -12.90
C LEU A 106 -6.17 -33.48 -12.54
N PRO A 107 -6.99 -34.16 -13.37
CA PRO A 107 -7.38 -35.55 -13.14
C PRO A 107 -6.14 -36.43 -12.95
N SER A 108 -6.14 -37.24 -11.89
CA SER A 108 -5.26 -38.40 -11.78
C SER A 108 -5.32 -39.16 -13.12
N ALA A 109 -4.14 -39.40 -13.71
CA ALA A 109 -3.98 -40.08 -14.99
C ALA A 109 -4.96 -41.27 -15.12
N PRO A 110 -5.48 -41.56 -16.33
CA PRO A 110 -6.36 -42.71 -16.50
C PRO A 110 -5.68 -43.93 -15.90
N GLU A 111 -6.35 -44.50 -14.90
CA GLU A 111 -5.99 -45.74 -14.25
C GLU A 111 -5.49 -46.70 -15.32
N SER A 112 -4.21 -47.09 -15.22
CA SER A 112 -3.63 -48.07 -16.12
C SER A 112 -4.47 -49.33 -15.99
N THR A 113 -5.37 -49.54 -16.95
CA THR A 113 -6.05 -50.81 -17.17
C THR A 113 -4.98 -51.80 -17.57
N THR A 114 -4.29 -52.36 -16.58
CA THR A 114 -3.49 -53.55 -16.74
C THR A 114 -4.49 -54.66 -17.10
N PRO A 115 -4.37 -55.31 -18.27
CA PRO A 115 -5.22 -56.44 -18.59
C PRO A 115 -5.03 -57.51 -17.50
N GLY A 116 -6.13 -57.97 -16.91
CA GLY A 116 -6.10 -59.06 -15.93
C GLY A 116 -5.46 -60.32 -16.51
N PRO A 117 -4.88 -61.19 -15.67
CA PRO A 117 -4.17 -62.37 -16.14
C PRO A 117 -5.09 -63.28 -16.98
N PRO A 118 -4.58 -63.92 -18.06
CA PRO A 118 -5.38 -64.83 -18.85
C PRO A 118 -5.88 -65.98 -17.97
N GLY A 119 -7.18 -66.23 -17.99
CA GLY A 119 -7.82 -67.33 -17.28
C GLY A 119 -7.26 -68.66 -17.73
N THR A 120 -6.87 -69.49 -16.76
CA THR A 120 -6.54 -70.90 -16.93
C THR A 120 -7.80 -71.68 -17.32
N ILE A 121 -7.76 -72.31 -18.49
CA ILE A 121 -8.59 -73.47 -18.86
C ILE A 121 -7.82 -74.75 -18.57
#